data_AF-A0A6L8FCE4-F1
#
_entry.id   AF-A0A6L8FCE4-F1
#
_cell.length_a   1.000
_cell.length_b   1.000
_cell.length_c   1.000
_cell.angle_alpha   90.00
_cell.angle_beta   90.00
_cell.angle_gamma   90.00
#
_symmetry.space_group_name_H-M   'P 1'
#
loop_
_entity.id
_entity.type
_entity.pdbx_description
1 polymer ?
#
loop_
_entity_poly.entity_id
_entity_poly.type
_entity_poly.pdbx_seq_one_letter_code
_entity_poly.pdbx_strand_id
1 'polypeptide(L)' 'MVSIRLPADVEARLERLAKRTGRSKSFFAREAVIEKIEELEDVHLAEQVLDRIRAGKEEVLTAEAMWRGLED' A
#
# COMPACT_ATOMS: atom_id res chain seq x y z
N MET A 1 -7.02 12.00 16.29
CA MET A 1 -7.70 12.48 15.07
C MET A 1 -6.63 13.05 14.16
N VAL A 2 -6.53 12.54 12.92
CA VAL A 2 -5.56 13.04 11.93
C VAL A 2 -6.28 14.04 11.03
N SER A 3 -5.66 15.19 10.79
CA SER A 3 -6.16 16.21 9.84
C SER A 3 -5.23 16.24 8.64
N ILE A 4 -5.79 16.07 7.45
CA ILE A 4 -5.04 16.07 6.19
C ILE A 4 -5.62 17.11 5.24
N ARG A 5 -4.76 17.79 4.48
CA ARG A 5 -5.19 18.68 3.40
C ARG A 5 -5.31 17.85 2.13
N LEU A 6 -6.49 17.86 1.53
CA LEU A 6 -6.73 17.17 0.27
C LEU A 6 -6.75 18.16 -0.90
N PRO A 7 -6.32 17.74 -2.10
CA PRO A 7 -6.59 18.48 -3.32
C PRO A 7 -8.10 18.74 -3.52
N ALA A 8 -8.46 19.90 -4.06
CA ALA A 8 -9.85 20.33 -4.18
C ALA A 8 -10.72 19.38 -5.03
N ASP A 9 -10.13 18.75 -6.04
CA ASP A 9 -10.79 17.75 -6.90
C ASP A 9 -11.11 16.46 -6.13
N VAL A 10 -10.22 16.03 -5.24
CA VAL A 10 -10.42 14.86 -4.36
C VAL A 10 -11.53 15.15 -3.35
N GLU A 11 -11.53 16.33 -2.73
CA GLU A 11 -12.62 16.74 -1.83
C GLU A 11 -13.97 16.74 -2.55
N ALA A 12 -14.02 17.27 -3.77
CA ALA A 12 -15.23 17.29 -4.58
C ALA A 12 -15.71 15.87 -4.94
N ARG A 13 -14.79 14.92 -5.20
CA ARG A 13 -15.13 13.51 -5.42
C ARG A 13 -15.73 12.87 -4.16
N LEU A 14 -15.12 13.08 -2.99
CA LEU A 14 -15.62 12.58 -1.71
C LEU A 14 -17.01 13.15 -1.39
N GLU A 15 -17.23 14.44 -1.64
CA GLU A 15 -18.53 15.10 -1.46
C GLU A 15 -19.62 14.48 -2.35
N ARG A 16 -19.34 14.24 -3.63
CA ARG A 16 -20.29 13.58 -4.54
C ARG A 16 -20.61 12.15 -4.11
N LEU A 17 -19.60 11.40 -3.68
CA LEU A 17 -19.77 10.02 -3.22
C LEU A 17 -20.60 9.96 -1.92
N ALA A 18 -20.32 10.85 -0.97
CA ALA A 18 -21.08 11.04 0.26
C ALA A 18 -22.57 11.30 -0.03
N LYS A 19 -22.87 12.29 -0.88
CA LYS A 19 -24.25 12.64 -1.28
C LYS A 19 -24.99 11.47 -1.92
N ARG A 20 -24.31 10.69 -2.77
CA ARG A 20 -24.92 9.55 -3.47
C ARG A 20 -25.22 8.35 -2.56
N THR A 21 -24.47 8.18 -1.48
CA THR A 21 -24.50 6.96 -0.65
C THR A 21 -25.10 7.18 0.73
N GLY A 22 -25.30 8.44 1.13
CA GLY A 22 -25.77 8.80 2.47
C GLY A 22 -24.72 8.60 3.58
N ARG A 23 -23.44 8.37 3.22
CA ARG A 23 -22.32 8.25 4.18
C ARG A 23 -21.51 9.55 4.23
N SER A 24 -20.73 9.76 5.29
CA SER A 24 -19.90 10.95 5.44
C SER A 24 -18.65 10.91 4.55
N LYS A 25 -18.07 12.07 4.24
CA LYS A 25 -16.74 12.16 3.60
C LYS A 25 -15.65 11.46 4.42
N SER A 26 -15.71 11.60 5.75
CA SER A 26 -14.75 10.99 6.67
C SER A 26 -14.80 9.47 6.65
N PHE A 27 -15.97 8.88 6.40
CA PHE A 27 -16.09 7.44 6.20
C PHE A 27 -15.23 6.99 5.01
N PHE A 28 -15.48 7.56 3.82
CA PHE A 28 -14.75 7.16 2.61
C PHE A 28 -13.25 7.49 2.66
N ALA A 29 -12.88 8.63 3.24
CA ALA A 29 -11.47 8.97 3.43
C ALA A 29 -10.77 7.94 4.34
N ARG A 30 -11.44 7.48 5.41
CA ARG A 30 -10.90 6.46 6.30
C ARG A 30 -10.76 5.11 5.59
N GLU A 31 -11.80 4.66 4.89
CA GLU A 31 -11.74 3.37 4.17
C GLU A 31 -10.60 3.38 3.14
N ALA A 32 -10.45 4.47 2.37
CA ALA A 32 -9.38 4.59 1.39
C ALA A 32 -7.98 4.59 2.03
N VAL A 33 -7.82 5.14 3.23
CA VAL A 33 -6.56 5.08 3.97
C VAL A 33 -6.30 3.65 4.46
N ILE A 34 -7.30 2.99 5.06
CA ILE A 34 -7.15 1.62 5.55
C ILE A 34 -6.76 0.67 4.42
N GLU A 35 -7.45 0.74 3.28
CA GLU A 35 -7.16 -0.07 2.10
C GLU A 35 -5.72 0.14 1.59
N LYS A 36 -5.19 1.36 1.71
CA LYS A 36 -3.86 1.69 1.22
C LYS A 36 -2.72 1.37 2.20
N ILE A 37 -3.01 1.22 3.49
CA ILE A 37 -1.96 0.98 4.50
C ILE A 37 -1.22 -0.31 4.22
N GLU A 38 -1.93 -1.39 3.91
CA GLU A 38 -1.32 -2.70 3.64
C GLU A 38 -0.30 -2.61 2.49
N GLU A 39 -0.67 -1.98 1.38
CA GLU A 39 0.26 -1.78 0.25
C GLU A 39 1.48 -0.91 0.61
N LEU A 40 1.30 0.09 1.48
CA LEU A 40 2.41 0.94 1.94
C LEU A 40 3.37 0.16 2.86
N GLU A 41 2.83 -0.70 3.72
CA GLU A 41 3.61 -1.58 4.58
C GLU A 41 4.41 -2.58 3.74
N ASP A 42 3.78 -3.20 2.73
CA ASP A 42 4.43 -4.13 1.81
C ASP A 42 5.58 -3.49 1.03
N VAL A 43 5.36 -2.30 0.46
CA VAL A 43 6.42 -1.54 -0.24
C VAL A 43 7.57 -1.26 0.71
N HIS A 44 7.26 -0.82 1.94
CA HIS A 44 8.30 -0.50 2.91
C HIS A 44 9.13 -1.74 3.31
N LEU A 45 8.48 -2.89 3.50
CA LEU A 45 9.16 -4.16 3.76
C LEU A 45 10.03 -4.59 2.57
N ALA A 46 9.52 -4.46 1.35
CA ALA A 46 10.27 -4.78 0.14
C ALA A 46 11.51 -3.88 -0.05
N GLU A 47 11.39 -2.59 0.22
CA GLU A 47 12.52 -1.65 0.20
C GLU A 47 13.59 -2.04 1.23
N GLN A 48 13.19 -2.41 2.45
CA GLN A 48 14.13 -2.88 3.47
C GLN A 48 14.85 -4.16 3.05
N VAL A 49 14.15 -5.13 2.46
CA VAL A 49 14.75 -6.36 1.94
C VAL A 49 15.74 -6.03 0.84
N LEU A 50 15.36 -5.14 -0.10
CA LEU A 50 16.21 -4.73 -1.21
C LEU A 50 17.51 -4.08 -0.72
N ASP A 51 17.45 -3.25 0.32
CA ASP A 51 18.64 -2.65 0.91
C ASP A 51 19.54 -3.69 1.59
N ARG A 52 18.98 -4.72 2.22
CA ARG A 52 19.77 -5.83 2.77
C ARG A 52 20.42 -6.68 1.67
N ILE A 53 19.71 -6.96 0.57
CA ILE A 53 20.28 -7.62 -0.61
C ILE A 53 21.48 -6.81 -1.14
N ARG A 54 21.31 -5.50 -1.32
CA ARG A 54 22.39 -4.61 -1.79
C ARG A 54 23.58 -4.57 -0.82
N ALA A 55 23.32 -4.71 0.47
CA ALA A 55 24.36 -4.79 1.51
C ALA A 55 24.98 -6.19 1.65
N GLY A 56 24.56 -7.19 0.86
CA GLY A 56 25.03 -8.57 0.96
C GLY A 56 24.59 -9.29 2.24
N LYS A 57 23.48 -8.85 2.85
CA LYS A 57 22.95 -9.36 4.13
C LYS A 57 21.71 -10.24 3.97
N GLU A 58 21.32 -10.55 2.74
CA GLU A 58 20.24 -11.48 2.42
C GLU A 58 20.77 -12.55 1.47
N GLU A 59 20.28 -13.77 1.65
CA GLU A 59 20.53 -14.86 0.70
C GLU A 59 19.72 -14.61 -0.57
N VAL A 60 20.36 -14.78 -1.73
CA VAL A 60 19.70 -14.63 -3.04
C VAL A 60 19.89 -15.89 -3.84
N LEU A 61 18.80 -16.37 -4.44
CA LEU A 61 18.79 -17.56 -5.26
C LEU A 61 18.85 -17.18 -6.75
N THR A 62 19.50 -18.02 -7.55
CA THR A 62 19.37 -17.95 -9.00
C THR A 62 17.98 -18.45 -9.41
N ALA A 63 17.50 -18.03 -10.57
CA ALA A 63 16.21 -18.49 -11.08
C ALA A 63 16.17 -20.02 -11.20
N GLU A 64 17.25 -20.66 -11.67
CA GLU A 64 17.34 -22.11 -11.76
C GLU A 64 17.21 -22.80 -10.39
N ALA A 65 17.89 -22.28 -9.37
CA ALA A 65 17.81 -22.83 -8.02
C ALA A 65 16.40 -22.66 -7.41
N MET A 66 15.75 -21.52 -7.65
CA MET A 66 14.37 -21.26 -7.23
C MET A 66 13.39 -22.26 -7.87
N TRP A 67 13.43 -22.44 -9.20
CA TRP A 67 12.49 -23.31 -9.91
C TRP A 67 12.64 -24.78 -9.50
N ARG A 68 13.88 -25.23 -9.29
CA ARG A 68 14.16 -26.60 -8.84
C ARG A 68 13.55 -26.88 -7.46
N GLY A 69 13.52 -25.91 -6.56
CA GLY A 69 12.95 -26.07 -5.22
C GLY A 69 11.42 -26.02 -5.14
N LEU A 70 10.72 -25.77 -6.25
CA LEU A 70 9.24 -25.78 -6.32
C LEU A 70 8.67 -27.10 -6.86
N GLU A 71 9.53 -27.99 -7.37
CA GLU A 71 9.15 -29.29 -7.94
C GLU A 71 9.13 -30.42 -6.88
N ASP A 72 9.56 -30.13 -5.64
CA ASP A 72 9.53 -31.00 -4.45
C ASP A 72 8.27 -30.75 -3.60
#